data_AF-A0A499UDH2-F1
#
_entry.id   AF-A0A499UDH2-F1
#
_cell.length_a   1.000
_cell.length_b   1.000
_cell.length_c   1.000
_cell.angle_alpha   90.00
_cell.angle_beta   90.00
_cell.angle_gamma   90.00
#
_symmetry.space_group_name_H-M   'P 1'
#
loop_
_entity.id
_entity.type
_entity.pdbx_description
1 polymer ?
#
loop_
_entity_poly.entity_id
_entity_poly.type
_entity_poly.pdbx_seq_one_letter_code
_entity_poly.pdbx_strand_id
1 'polypeptide(L)'
;MKVLTEGLRLESGPDLRVTLVSPGITDTEGVGKGASPETAATMIQLRDEIAMPPSAIASAIGYAIEQPDGIDVSEIVVRPTVQA
;
A
#
# COMPACT_ATOMS: atom_id res chain seq x y z
N MET A 1 -3.63 8.69 -7.45
CA MET A 1 -2.35 7.96 -7.53
C MET A 1 -2.30 7.05 -8.74
N LYS A 2 -3.30 6.19 -8.99
CA LYS A 2 -3.37 5.32 -10.19
C LYS A 2 -3.04 6.00 -11.52
N VAL A 3 -3.58 7.18 -11.79
CA VAL A 3 -3.30 7.94 -13.03
C VAL A 3 -1.82 8.30 -13.17
N LEU A 4 -1.15 8.69 -12.07
CA LEU A 4 0.28 9.04 -12.10
C LEU A 4 1.14 7.79 -12.30
N THR A 5 0.82 6.71 -11.60
CA THR A 5 1.55 5.44 -11.72
C THR A 5 1.40 4.86 -13.14
N GLU A 6 0.21 4.94 -13.72
CA GLU A 6 -0.02 4.46 -15.09
C GLU A 6 0.70 5.33 -16.13
N GLY A 7 0.70 6.66 -15.95
CA GLY A 7 1.51 7.55 -16.78
C GLY A 7 3.00 7.18 -16.74
N LEU A 8 3.55 6.98 -15.53
CA LEU A 8 4.94 6.56 -15.35
C LEU A 8 5.22 5.19 -16.00
N ARG A 9 4.29 4.24 -15.91
CA ARG A 9 4.42 2.92 -16.56
C ARG A 9 4.50 3.06 -18.09
N LEU A 10 3.69 3.95 -18.68
CA LEU A 10 3.72 4.21 -20.12
C LEU A 10 5.02 4.91 -20.55
N GLU A 11 5.50 5.88 -19.77
CA GLU A 11 6.76 6.60 -20.03
C GLU A 11 7.99 5.69 -19.87
N SER A 12 7.93 4.72 -18.96
CA SER A 12 9.03 3.79 -18.66
C SER A 12 9.26 2.71 -19.72
N GLY A 13 8.28 2.46 -20.59
CA GLY A 13 8.40 1.45 -21.64
C GLY A 13 8.69 0.04 -21.08
N PRO A 14 9.52 -0.77 -21.76
CA PRO A 14 9.88 -2.11 -21.29
C PRO A 14 11.02 -2.13 -20.27
N ASP A 15 11.64 -0.97 -19.98
CA ASP A 15 12.89 -0.90 -19.24
C ASP A 15 12.68 -0.90 -17.72
N LEU A 16 11.54 -0.40 -17.24
CA LEU A 16 11.17 -0.41 -15.83
C LEU A 16 9.74 -0.89 -15.62
N ARG A 17 9.56 -1.72 -14.58
CA ARG A 17 8.26 -2.13 -14.08
C ARG A 17 7.77 -1.14 -13.03
N VAL A 18 6.46 -0.84 -13.05
CA VAL A 18 5.89 0.19 -12.18
C VAL A 18 4.65 -0.35 -11.45
N THR A 19 4.78 -0.54 -10.13
CA THR A 19 3.70 -1.09 -9.28
C THR A 19 3.15 -0.04 -8.32
N LEU A 20 1.83 0.14 -8.32
CA LEU A 20 1.11 0.85 -7.24
C LEU A 20 0.77 -0.13 -6.12
N VAL A 21 1.24 0.14 -4.90
CA VAL A 21 0.80 -0.59 -3.70
C VAL A 21 -0.13 0.29 -2.88
N SER A 22 -1.34 -0.19 -2.62
CA SER A 22 -2.39 0.52 -1.86
C SER A 22 -2.75 -0.26 -0.59
N PRO A 23 -2.07 0.03 0.54
CA PRO A 23 -2.39 -0.56 1.84
C PRO A 23 -3.73 -0.10 2.40
N GLY A 24 -4.42 -1.00 3.09
CA GLY A 24 -5.45 -0.71 4.08
C GLY A 24 -4.84 -0.30 5.43
N ILE A 25 -5.63 -0.38 6.49
CA ILE A 25 -5.15 -0.02 7.84
C ILE A 25 -3.99 -0.95 8.22
N THR A 26 -2.81 -0.36 8.42
CA THR A 26 -1.54 -1.09 8.69
C THR A 26 -0.95 -0.57 9.99
N ASP A 27 -0.45 -1.48 10.84
CA ASP A 27 0.08 -1.14 12.15
C ASP A 27 1.45 -0.46 12.01
N THR A 28 1.44 0.87 11.91
CA THR A 28 2.63 1.69 11.73
C THR A 28 2.59 2.90 12.65
N GLU A 29 3.76 3.41 12.99
CA GLU A 29 3.95 4.65 13.76
C GLU A 29 3.38 5.92 13.09
N GLY A 30 3.00 5.84 11.81
CA GLY A 30 2.49 6.97 11.03
C GLY A 30 1.04 7.32 11.32
N VAL A 31 0.28 6.41 11.90
CA VAL A 31 -1.16 6.58 12.13
C VAL A 31 -1.44 7.79 13.02
N GLY A 32 -2.25 8.72 12.54
CA GLY A 32 -2.64 9.94 13.26
C GLY A 32 -1.62 11.09 13.20
N LYS A 33 -0.43 10.91 12.60
CA LYS A 33 0.55 11.99 12.45
C LYS A 33 -0.02 13.10 11.56
N GLY A 34 0.02 14.35 12.04
CA GLY A 34 -0.46 15.53 11.32
C GLY A 34 -1.98 15.79 11.39
N ALA A 35 -2.75 14.90 12.03
CA ALA A 35 -4.18 15.09 12.25
C ALA A 35 -4.46 15.91 13.53
N SER A 36 -5.69 16.43 13.68
CA SER A 36 -6.12 17.01 14.96
C SER A 36 -6.11 15.95 16.08
N PRO A 37 -5.97 16.34 17.36
CA PRO A 37 -5.89 15.37 18.46
C PRO A 37 -7.05 14.35 18.48
N GLU A 38 -8.28 14.81 18.26
CA GLU A 38 -9.48 13.97 18.23
C GLU A 38 -9.46 12.98 17.05
N THR A 39 -9.03 13.44 15.87
CA THR A 39 -8.91 12.61 14.68
C THR A 39 -7.79 11.58 14.84
N ALA A 40 -6.65 12.00 15.39
CA ALA A 40 -5.52 11.12 15.66
C ALA A 40 -5.90 10.01 16.64
N ALA A 41 -6.61 10.35 17.74
CA ALA A 41 -7.10 9.36 18.70
C ALA A 41 -8.02 8.33 18.03
N THR A 42 -8.94 8.77 17.17
CA THR A 42 -9.84 7.88 16.42
C THR A 42 -9.06 6.96 15.47
N MET A 43 -8.08 7.49 14.74
CA MET A 43 -7.24 6.70 13.83
C MET A 43 -6.39 5.68 14.57
N ILE A 44 -5.83 6.06 15.72
CA ILE A 44 -5.04 5.18 16.60
C ILE A 44 -5.91 4.03 17.10
N GLN A 45 -7.11 4.33 17.60
CA GLN A 45 -8.04 3.31 18.05
C GLN A 45 -8.45 2.36 16.93
N LEU A 46 -8.76 2.89 15.73
CA LEU A 46 -9.07 2.06 14.57
C LEU A 46 -7.89 1.15 14.18
N ARG A 47 -6.65 1.66 14.22
CA ARG A 47 -5.45 0.84 14.00
C ARG A 47 -5.39 -0.31 15.00
N ASP A 48 -5.55 -0.03 16.28
CA ASP A 48 -5.46 -1.05 17.33
C ASP A 48 -6.53 -2.14 17.20
N GLU A 49 -7.68 -1.81 16.62
CA GLU A 49 -8.79 -2.75 16.42
C GLU A 49 -8.64 -3.62 15.16
N ILE A 50 -8.19 -3.05 14.03
CA ILE A 50 -8.31 -3.71 12.72
C ILE A 50 -7.02 -3.75 11.87
N ALA A 51 -5.91 -3.20 12.33
CA ALA A 51 -4.71 -3.12 11.51
C ALA A 51 -4.11 -4.50 11.17
N MET A 52 -3.62 -4.63 9.93
CA MET A 52 -2.74 -5.73 9.54
C MET A 52 -1.28 -5.43 9.88
N PRO A 53 -0.43 -6.45 10.06
CA PRO A 53 0.99 -6.24 10.29
C PRO A 53 1.68 -5.65 9.04
N PRO A 54 2.72 -4.80 9.20
CA PRO A 54 3.50 -4.28 8.08
C PRO A 54 4.12 -5.35 7.18
N SER A 55 4.39 -6.54 7.73
CA SER A 55 4.89 -7.69 6.97
C SER A 55 3.95 -8.12 5.85
N ALA A 56 2.63 -7.90 5.97
CA ALA A 56 1.68 -8.18 4.90
C ALA A 56 1.96 -7.31 3.65
N ILE A 57 2.30 -6.03 3.85
CA ILE A 57 2.68 -5.12 2.77
C ILE A 57 4.06 -5.45 2.21
N ALA A 58 5.01 -5.81 3.08
CA ALA A 58 6.33 -6.26 2.64
C ALA A 58 6.24 -7.49 1.72
N SER A 59 5.42 -8.49 2.09
CA SER A 59 5.20 -9.68 1.26
C SER A 59 4.53 -9.35 -0.07
N ALA A 60 3.59 -8.39 -0.10
CA ALA A 60 2.97 -7.93 -1.34
C ALA A 60 3.96 -7.24 -2.28
N ILE A 61 4.86 -6.41 -1.73
CA ILE A 61 5.96 -5.81 -2.49
C ILE A 61 6.92 -6.90 -2.99
N GLY A 62 7.27 -7.87 -2.15
CA GLY A 62 8.08 -9.03 -2.53
C GLY A 62 7.49 -9.78 -3.71
N TYR A 63 6.19 -10.09 -3.67
CA TYR A 63 5.48 -10.72 -4.78
C TYR A 63 5.63 -9.95 -6.10
N ALA A 64 5.51 -8.62 -6.08
CA ALA A 64 5.68 -7.80 -7.29
C ALA A 64 7.11 -7.88 -7.84
N ILE A 65 8.11 -7.82 -6.96
CA ILE A 65 9.53 -7.84 -7.32
C ILE A 65 9.93 -9.22 -7.89
N GLU A 66 9.45 -10.30 -7.27
CA GLU A 66 9.76 -11.69 -7.63
C GLU A 66 9.20 -12.12 -8.99
N GLN A 67 8.30 -11.34 -9.59
CA GLN A 67 7.80 -11.66 -10.93
C GLN A 67 8.94 -11.65 -11.96
N PRO A 68 8.88 -12.49 -13.01
CA PRO A 68 9.86 -12.46 -14.10
C PRO A 68 9.97 -11.08 -14.75
N ASP A 69 11.12 -10.76 -15.36
CA ASP A 69 11.41 -9.44 -15.94
C ASP A 69 10.34 -8.95 -16.94
N GLY A 70 9.73 -9.86 -17.69
CA GLY A 70 8.66 -9.55 -18.66
C GLY A 70 7.25 -9.38 -18.07
N ILE A 71 7.10 -9.45 -16.74
CA ILE A 71 5.82 -9.40 -16.04
C ILE A 71 5.78 -8.17 -15.14
N ASP A 72 4.89 -7.24 -15.47
CA ASP A 72 4.58 -6.06 -14.68
C ASP A 72 3.30 -6.29 -13.86
N VAL A 73 3.40 -6.06 -12.55
CA VAL A 73 2.24 -6.02 -11.65
C VAL A 73 1.83 -4.57 -11.45
N SER A 74 0.77 -4.14 -12.13
CA SER A 74 0.42 -2.71 -12.15
C SER A 74 -0.12 -2.20 -10.81
N GLU A 75 -0.91 -3.00 -10.09
CA GLU A 75 -1.55 -2.59 -8.84
C GLU A 75 -1.74 -3.75 -7.87
N ILE A 76 -1.40 -3.52 -6.59
CA ILE A 76 -1.72 -4.42 -5.48
C ILE A 76 -2.47 -3.64 -4.42
N VAL A 77 -3.63 -4.16 -4.04
CA VAL A 77 -4.46 -3.62 -2.97
C VAL A 77 -4.54 -4.65 -1.86
N VAL A 78 -4.07 -4.30 -0.67
CA VAL A 78 -4.02 -5.20 0.48
C VAL A 78 -4.84 -4.60 1.60
N ARG A 79 -5.80 -5.33 2.16
CA ARG A 79 -6.63 -4.85 3.28
C ARG A 79 -6.76 -5.96 4.33
N PRO A 80 -6.82 -5.62 5.64
CA PRO A 80 -7.34 -6.52 6.65
C PRO A 80 -8.74 -6.99 6.25
N THR A 81 -9.06 -8.26 6.39
CA THR A 81 -10.36 -8.81 5.98
C THR A 81 -11.54 -8.24 6.78
N VAL A 82 -11.27 -7.71 7.97
CA VAL A 82 -12.23 -7.01 8.83
C VAL A 82 -12.48 -5.56 8.41
N GLN A 83 -11.67 -5.01 7.50
CA GLN A 83 -11.87 -3.68 6.92
C GLN A 83 -12.90 -3.76 5.78
N ALA A 84 -14.14 -3.35 6.07
CA ALA A 84 -15.25 -3.28 5.12
C ALA A 84 -15.24 -2.00 4.27
#